data_AF-A0A9E4D9A0-F1
#
_entry.id   AF-A0A9E4D9A0-F1
#
_cell.length_a   1.000
_cell.length_b   1.000
_cell.length_c   1.000
_cell.angle_alpha   90.00
_cell.angle_beta   90.00
_cell.angle_gamma   90.00
#
_symmetry.space_group_name_H-M   'P 1'
#
loop_
_entity.id
_entity.type
_entity.pdbx_description
1 polymer ?
#
loop_
_entity_poly.entity_id
_entity_poly.type
_entity_poly.pdbx_seq_one_letter_code
_entity_poly.pdbx_strand_id
1 'polypeptide(L)'
;MSRKKAGTGSTTIALNRKAGFDYFIEERFEAGIVLEGWEVKSLRAGRAQLVDSYVLLKDGEAWLLGARIEPLPSASTHFVTSPDRTR
;
A
#
# COMPACT_ATOMS: atom_id res chain seq x y z
N MET A 1 32.28 -13.07 -18.94
CA MET A 1 31.36 -12.00 -18.53
C MET A 1 29.94 -12.54 -18.50
N SER A 2 29.50 -13.05 -17.34
CA SER A 2 28.16 -13.65 -17.20
C SER A 2 27.10 -12.54 -17.11
N ARG A 3 26.14 -12.58 -18.03
CA ARG A 3 25.00 -11.66 -18.09
C ARG A 3 24.10 -11.98 -16.90
N LYS A 4 24.08 -11.13 -15.86
CA LYS A 4 23.10 -11.23 -14.77
C LYS A 4 21.70 -11.17 -15.38
N LYS A 5 20.97 -12.28 -15.30
CA LYS A 5 19.55 -12.36 -15.63
C LYS A 5 18.83 -11.37 -14.71
N ALA A 6 18.15 -10.39 -15.28
CA ALA A 6 17.27 -9.52 -14.51
C ALA A 6 16.19 -10.40 -13.87
N GLY A 7 16.32 -10.64 -12.57
CA GLY A 7 15.34 -11.40 -11.81
C GLY A 7 13.99 -10.70 -11.90
N THR A 8 12.94 -11.48 -12.15
CA THR A 8 11.54 -11.06 -12.03
C THR A 8 11.41 -10.14 -10.82
N GLY A 9 11.03 -8.88 -11.04
CA GLY A 9 10.91 -7.89 -9.99
C GLY A 9 10.05 -8.44 -8.84
N SER A 10 10.51 -8.22 -7.61
CA SER A 10 9.77 -8.58 -6.38
C SER A 10 8.28 -8.25 -6.54
N THR A 11 7.42 -9.25 -6.41
CA THR A 11 5.96 -9.09 -6.44
C THR A 11 5.44 -8.20 -5.30
N THR A 12 6.22 -8.08 -4.23
CA THR A 12 5.89 -7.23 -3.08
C THR A 12 6.02 -5.76 -3.44
N ILE A 13 4.89 -5.04 -3.38
CA ILE A 13 4.82 -3.61 -3.69
C ILE A 13 5.18 -2.76 -2.46
N ALA A 14 4.55 -3.06 -1.32
CA ALA A 14 4.76 -2.36 -0.06
C ALA A 14 4.74 -3.36 1.10
N LEU A 15 5.55 -3.10 2.12
CA LEU A 15 5.61 -3.92 3.33
C LEU A 15 5.89 -3.01 4.52
N ASN A 16 5.01 -3.04 5.52
CA ASN A 16 5.28 -2.38 6.79
C ASN A 16 6.24 -3.24 7.63
N ARG A 17 7.53 -2.94 7.57
CA ARG A 17 8.54 -3.65 8.37
C ARG A 17 8.40 -3.34 9.86
N LYS A 18 7.96 -2.13 10.22
CA LYS A 18 7.80 -1.67 11.61
C LYS A 18 6.77 -2.51 12.36
N ALA A 19 5.71 -2.97 11.69
CA ALA A 19 4.73 -3.87 12.30
C ALA A 19 5.36 -5.16 12.85
N GLY A 20 6.35 -5.74 12.17
CA GLY A 20 7.04 -6.95 12.65
C GLY A 20 8.12 -6.70 13.72
N PHE A 21 8.51 -5.44 13.94
CA PHE A 21 9.43 -5.06 15.02
C PHE A 21 8.67 -4.68 16.30
N ASP A 22 7.57 -3.96 16.16
CA ASP A 22 6.81 -3.40 17.29
C ASP A 22 5.80 -4.40 17.87
N TYR A 23 5.31 -5.35 17.06
CA TYR A 23 4.24 -6.28 17.45
C TYR A 23 4.63 -7.73 17.16
N PHE A 24 4.08 -8.64 17.97
CA PHE A 24 4.09 -10.06 17.68
C PHE A 24 2.87 -10.43 16.86
N ILE A 25 3.07 -11.09 15.71
CA ILE A 25 2.00 -11.47 14.79
C ILE A 25 1.59 -12.91 15.09
N GLU A 26 0.41 -13.08 15.68
CA GLU A 26 -0.18 -14.41 15.96
C GLU A 26 -0.74 -15.05 14.69
N GLU A 27 -1.62 -14.32 13.99
CA GLU A 27 -2.31 -14.79 12.79
C GLU A 27 -2.16 -13.80 11.62
N ARG A 28 -2.25 -14.32 10.40
CA ARG A 28 -2.19 -13.53 9.16
C ARG A 28 -3.45 -13.77 8.35
N PHE A 29 -4.08 -12.69 7.94
CA PHE A 29 -5.26 -12.70 7.07
C PHE A 29 -4.91 -12.09 5.72
N GLU A 30 -5.51 -12.62 4.66
CA GLU A 30 -5.43 -12.07 3.32
C GLU A 30 -6.74 -11.36 2.97
N ALA A 31 -6.63 -10.16 2.42
CA ALA A 31 -7.77 -9.34 2.01
C ALA A 31 -7.46 -8.58 0.72
N GLY A 32 -8.52 -8.24 -0.03
CA GLY A 32 -8.45 -7.31 -1.15
C GLY A 32 -8.82 -5.91 -0.69
N ILE A 33 -8.10 -4.89 -1.18
CA ILE A 33 -8.42 -3.48 -0.94
C ILE A 33 -8.89 -2.82 -2.23
N VAL A 34 -9.86 -1.91 -2.14
CA VAL A 34 -10.35 -1.17 -3.30
C VAL A 34 -9.48 0.05 -3.55
N LEU A 35 -8.85 0.10 -4.72
CA LEU A 35 -7.93 1.17 -5.11
C LEU A 35 -8.43 1.96 -6.32
N GLU A 36 -8.08 3.24 -6.34
CA GLU A 36 -8.26 4.11 -7.49
C GLU A 36 -7.10 3.97 -8.48
N GLY A 37 -7.35 4.29 -9.75
CA GLY A 37 -6.36 4.11 -10.82
C GLY A 37 -5.04 4.86 -10.60
N TRP A 38 -5.07 6.02 -9.92
CA TRP A 38 -3.85 6.77 -9.58
C TRP A 38 -3.09 6.11 -8.42
N GLU A 39 -3.78 5.53 -7.44
CA GLU A 39 -3.18 4.83 -6.30
C GLU A 39 -2.39 3.61 -6.78
N VAL A 40 -2.93 2.87 -7.74
CA VAL A 40 -2.25 1.72 -8.36
C VAL A 40 -0.91 2.14 -8.97
N LYS A 41 -0.87 3.29 -9.68
CA LYS A 41 0.37 3.81 -10.27
C LYS A 41 1.35 4.29 -9.20
N SER A 42 0.88 4.99 -8.17
CA SER A 42 1.71 5.43 -7.04
C SER A 42 2.31 4.25 -6.27
N LEU A 43 1.53 3.21 -6.00
CA LEU A 43 1.97 1.97 -5.36
C LEU A 43 3.05 1.27 -6.18
N ARG A 44 2.85 1.12 -7.50
CA ARG A 44 3.86 0.57 -8.42
C ARG A 44 5.16 1.39 -8.44
N ALA A 45 5.10 2.69 -8.16
CA ALA A 45 6.25 3.57 -8.02
C ALA A 45 6.87 3.56 -6.60
N GLY A 46 6.38 2.72 -5.69
CA GLY A 46 6.88 2.59 -4.32
C GLY A 46 6.49 3.76 -3.40
N ARG A 47 5.49 4.56 -3.78
CA ARG A 47 5.06 5.76 -3.04
C ARG A 47 3.87 5.48 -2.12
N ALA A 48 4.06 4.58 -1.17
CA ALA A 48 3.06 4.31 -0.13
C ALA A 48 3.72 4.20 1.24
N GLN A 49 3.05 4.79 2.23
CA GLN A 49 3.45 4.75 3.62
C GLN A 49 2.33 4.07 4.43
N LEU A 50 2.68 2.92 5.00
CA LEU A 50 1.81 2.11 5.87
C LEU A 50 2.21 2.25 7.34
N VAL A 51 2.93 3.32 7.69
CA VAL A 51 3.35 3.59 9.07
C VAL A 51 2.13 4.14 9.81
N ASP A 52 1.89 3.63 11.01
CA ASP A 52 0.75 3.97 11.87
C ASP A 52 -0.64 3.69 11.24
N SER A 53 -0.68 2.90 10.17
CA SER A 53 -1.93 2.41 9.58
C SER A 53 -2.50 1.24 10.38
N TYR A 54 -3.82 1.20 10.55
CA TYR A 54 -4.53 0.14 11.26
C TYR A 54 -5.81 -0.26 10.52
N VAL A 55 -6.34 -1.43 10.84
CA VAL A 55 -7.60 -1.93 10.29
C VAL A 55 -8.69 -1.82 11.33
N LEU A 56 -9.81 -1.22 10.97
CA LEU A 56 -11.04 -1.15 11.78
C LEU A 56 -12.07 -2.11 11.20
N LEU A 57 -12.51 -3.07 12.01
CA LEU A 57 -13.64 -3.93 11.67
C LEU A 57 -14.92 -3.28 12.16
N LYS A 58 -15.80 -2.89 11.25
CA LYS A 58 -17.07 -2.23 11.57
C LYS A 58 -18.17 -2.74 10.64
N ASP A 59 -19.32 -3.08 11.21
CA ASP A 59 -20.53 -3.49 10.48
C ASP A 59 -20.31 -4.67 9.51
N GLY A 60 -19.36 -5.56 9.82
CA GLY A 60 -19.00 -6.71 8.98
C GLY A 60 -17.99 -6.39 7.87
N GLU A 61 -17.50 -5.17 7.81
CA GLU A 61 -16.52 -4.70 6.83
C GLU A 61 -15.17 -4.39 7.49
N ALA A 62 -14.09 -4.57 6.74
CA ALA A 62 -12.74 -4.24 7.15
C ALA A 62 -12.27 -2.96 6.46
N TRP A 63 -11.99 -1.94 7.26
CA TRP A 63 -11.54 -0.63 6.79
C TRP A 63 -10.07 -0.42 7.14
N LEU A 64 -9.24 -0.06 6.17
CA LEU A 64 -7.86 0.37 6.33
C LEU A 64 -7.80 1.89 6.53
N LEU A 65 -7.31 2.31 7.69
CA LEU A 65 -7.11 3.70 8.06
C LEU A 65 -5.62 4.02 8.22
N GLY A 66 -5.25 5.28 8.00
CA GLY A 66 -3.88 5.77 8.19
C GLY A 66 -2.88 5.32 7.11
N ALA A 67 -3.32 4.59 6.09
CA ALA A 67 -2.49 4.27 4.93
C ALA A 67 -2.42 5.47 3.98
N ARG A 68 -1.23 6.06 3.84
CA ARG A 68 -1.01 7.22 2.98
C ARG A 68 -0.39 6.78 1.65
N ILE A 69 -1.04 7.16 0.54
CA ILE A 69 -0.53 6.91 -0.81
C ILE A 69 -0.23 8.26 -1.46
N GLU A 70 1.05 8.54 -1.70
CA GLU A 70 1.47 9.83 -2.25
C GLU A 70 1.18 9.86 -3.76
N PRO A 71 0.43 10.86 -4.27
CA PRO A 71 0.16 10.97 -5.69
C PRO A 71 1.46 11.18 -6.48
N LEU A 72 1.48 10.68 -7.70
CA LEU A 72 2.58 10.95 -8.62
C LEU A 72 2.50 12.40 -9.12
N PRO A 73 3.63 13.06 -9.43
CA PRO A 73 3.61 14.38 -10.05
C PRO A 73 2.95 14.37 -11.44
N SER A 74 2.91 13.20 -12.07
CA SER A 74 2.22 12.94 -13.34
C SER A 74 0.74 12.59 -13.18
N ALA A 75 0.20 12.60 -11.97
CA ALA A 75 -1.23 12.44 -11.75
C ALA A 75 -1.99 13.62 -12.36
N SER A 76 -3.19 13.36 -12.89
CA SER A 76 -4.00 14.40 -13.53
C SER A 76 -4.39 15.48 -12.54
N THR A 77 -4.09 16.74 -12.85
CA THR A 77 -4.50 17.91 -12.06
C THR A 77 -6.03 18.07 -11.95
N HIS A 78 -6.78 17.43 -12.85
CA HIS A 78 -8.24 17.50 -12.89
C HIS A 78 -8.93 16.48 -11.97
N PHE A 79 -8.17 15.59 -11.33
CA PHE A 79 -8.71 14.59 -10.40
C PHE A 79 -8.27 14.92 -8.97
N VAL A 80 -9.22 14.99 -8.04
CA VAL A 80 -8.91 15.23 -6.62
C VAL A 80 -8.26 13.97 -6.07
N THR A 81 -6.95 14.01 -5.86
CA THR A 81 -6.22 12.92 -5.21
C THR A 81 -6.27 13.14 -3.70
N SER A 82 -6.86 12.20 -2.97
CA SER A 82 -6.92 12.22 -1.50
C SER A 82 -5.96 11.14 -0.95
N PRO A 83 -4.74 11.50 -0.52
CA PRO A 83 -3.73 10.53 -0.07
C PRO A 83 -4.15 9.69 1.14
N ASP A 84 -4.91 10.30 2.05
CA ASP A 84 -5.29 9.76 3.36
C ASP A 84 -6.69 9.13 3.36
N ARG A 85 -7.21 8.77 2.18
CA ARG A 85 -8.52 8.13 2.00
C ARG A 85 -8.60 6.83 2.80
N THR A 86 -9.67 6.67 3.57
CA THR A 86 -10.03 5.39 4.20
C THR A 86 -10.44 4.39 3.13
N ARG A 87 -9.88 3.19 3.20
CA ARG A 87 -10.06 2.12 2.19
C ARG A 87 -10.63 0.87 2.80
#